data_AF-A0A662KC01-F1
#
_entry.id   AF-A0A662KC01-F1
#
_cell.length_a   1.000
_cell.length_b   1.000
_cell.length_c   1.000
_cell.angle_alpha   90.00
_cell.angle_beta   90.00
_cell.angle_gamma   90.00
#
_symmetry.space_group_name_H-M   'P 1'
#
loop_
_entity.id
_entity.type
_entity.pdbx_description
1 polymer ?
#
loop_
_entity_poly.entity_id
_entity_poly.type
_entity_poly.pdbx_seq_one_letter_code
_entity_poly.pdbx_strand_id
1 'polypeptide(L)'
;MKVNRKWMILAIMFLLLNMAVATQYAVTKIGYVYTIVHPSDASIRYIGSDNSSDGIRVLRVSGSNVTDIQLVLRLGDIYSSNMKKTFTAAFGLVNEETYPINITYINVSSSNYTYMKIWLHGNRTANANSTLTDPSSVFMWDNNTIVNATNTTAWTLASGDANSSGMCYNVSDRTNCTIPTPWDETAHVRYSINNSNATSGVSDFVWVQITVDIPESVESIGAHTGTIWIHLESDAGA
;
A
#
# COMPACT_ATOMS: atom_id res chain seq x y z
N MET A 1 -2.22 62.34 6.91
CA MET A 1 -1.92 61.86 5.54
C MET A 1 -3.22 61.48 4.85
N LYS A 2 -3.60 62.12 3.74
CA LYS A 2 -4.70 61.63 2.89
C LYS A 2 -4.16 60.45 2.09
N VAL A 3 -4.56 59.23 2.43
CA VAL A 3 -4.19 58.04 1.66
C VAL A 3 -4.76 58.21 0.26
N ASN A 4 -3.88 58.30 -0.75
CA ASN A 4 -4.29 58.52 -2.12
C ASN A 4 -5.01 57.26 -2.63
N ARG A 5 -6.19 57.45 -3.23
CA ARG A 5 -7.08 56.37 -3.71
C ARG A 5 -6.36 55.33 -4.59
N LYS A 6 -5.33 55.75 -5.34
CA LYS A 6 -4.48 54.86 -6.16
C LYS A 6 -3.66 53.87 -5.33
N TRP A 7 -3.13 54.29 -4.17
CA TRP A 7 -2.37 53.43 -3.26
C TRP A 7 -3.27 52.43 -2.53
N MET A 8 -4.51 52.84 -2.22
CA MET A 8 -5.49 51.97 -1.59
C MET A 8 -5.93 50.82 -2.52
N ILE A 9 -6.12 51.11 -3.81
CA ILE A 9 -6.44 50.07 -4.82
C ILE A 9 -5.30 49.06 -4.94
N LEU A 10 -4.05 49.53 -4.97
CA LEU A 10 -2.87 48.66 -5.06
C LEU A 10 -2.74 47.75 -3.83
N ALA A 11 -3.00 48.28 -2.63
CA ALA A 11 -2.98 47.51 -1.40
C ALA A 11 -4.08 46.42 -1.38
N ILE A 12 -5.27 46.73 -1.88
CA ILE A 12 -6.37 45.76 -1.99
C ILE A 12 -6.02 44.67 -3.01
N MET A 13 -5.43 45.02 -4.17
CA MET A 13 -4.99 44.02 -5.15
C MET A 13 -3.90 43.11 -4.57
N PHE A 14 -2.92 43.64 -3.83
CA PHE A 14 -1.91 42.83 -3.15
C PHE A 14 -2.52 41.91 -2.08
N LEU A 15 -3.52 42.39 -1.33
CA LEU A 15 -4.22 41.57 -0.35
C LEU A 15 -5.00 40.43 -1.03
N LEU A 16 -5.72 40.73 -2.11
CA LEU A 16 -6.47 39.73 -2.88
C LEU A 16 -5.56 38.71 -3.56
N LEU A 17 -4.40 39.14 -4.07
CA LEU A 17 -3.41 38.24 -4.67
C LEU A 17 -2.82 37.30 -3.60
N ASN A 18 -2.44 37.85 -2.43
CA ASN A 18 -1.92 37.05 -1.32
C ASN A 18 -2.98 36.09 -0.77
N MET A 19 -4.24 36.53 -0.67
CA MET A 19 -5.34 35.65 -0.28
C MET A 19 -5.58 34.56 -1.33
N ALA A 20 -5.59 34.88 -2.63
CA ALA A 20 -5.75 33.88 -3.68
C ALA A 20 -4.61 32.84 -3.68
N VAL A 21 -3.37 33.29 -3.49
CA VAL A 21 -2.20 32.41 -3.33
C VAL A 21 -2.35 31.56 -2.06
N ALA A 22 -2.72 32.15 -0.92
CA ALA A 22 -2.94 31.41 0.33
C ALA A 22 -4.10 30.40 0.24
N THR A 23 -5.17 30.69 -0.51
CA THR A 23 -6.29 29.77 -0.72
C THR A 23 -5.92 28.62 -1.66
N GLN A 24 -5.03 28.83 -2.65
CA GLN A 24 -4.42 27.71 -3.40
C GLN A 24 -3.53 26.81 -2.53
N TYR A 25 -2.91 27.36 -1.49
CA TYR A 25 -2.13 26.61 -0.51
C TYR A 25 -2.94 26.12 0.70
N ALA A 26 -4.27 26.35 0.74
CA ALA A 26 -5.16 25.67 1.67
C ALA A 26 -5.29 24.21 1.20
N VAL A 27 -4.23 23.46 1.46
CA VAL A 27 -4.08 22.04 1.21
C VAL A 27 -5.15 21.31 2.01
N THR A 28 -6.16 20.83 1.30
CA THR A 28 -7.08 19.84 1.83
C THR A 28 -6.28 18.55 2.05
N LYS A 29 -6.03 18.22 3.31
CA LYS A 29 -5.39 16.96 3.68
C LYS A 29 -6.38 15.81 3.45
N ILE A 30 -6.02 14.90 2.56
CA ILE A 30 -6.75 13.65 2.36
C ILE A 30 -5.91 12.55 2.99
N GLY A 31 -6.36 12.03 4.14
CA GLY A 31 -5.67 11.00 4.90
C GLY A 31 -6.20 9.62 4.54
N TYR A 32 -5.33 8.64 4.31
CA TYR A 32 -5.73 7.28 3.96
C TYR A 32 -5.30 6.28 5.02
N VAL A 33 -6.27 5.61 5.63
CA VAL A 33 -6.06 4.58 6.65
C VAL A 33 -6.95 3.38 6.37
N TYR A 34 -6.35 2.23 6.06
CA TYR A 34 -7.09 1.00 5.77
C TYR A 34 -6.71 -0.11 6.73
N THR A 35 -7.69 -0.89 7.18
CA THR A 35 -7.46 -2.11 7.95
C THR A 35 -7.30 -3.30 7.02
N ILE A 36 -6.37 -4.20 7.33
CA ILE A 36 -6.22 -5.49 6.66
C ILE A 36 -6.90 -6.55 7.52
N VAL A 37 -7.82 -7.33 6.94
CA VAL A 37 -8.40 -8.49 7.65
C VAL A 37 -7.40 -9.64 7.58
N HIS A 38 -6.93 -10.07 8.75
CA HIS A 38 -6.09 -11.25 8.88
C HIS A 38 -7.01 -12.49 9.05
N PRO A 39 -6.95 -13.49 8.17
CA PRO A 39 -7.67 -14.75 8.38
C PRO A 39 -7.08 -15.47 9.61
N SER A 40 -7.91 -15.69 10.63
CA SER A 40 -7.49 -16.24 11.93
C SER A 40 -6.83 -17.63 11.88
N ASP A 41 -7.00 -18.37 10.77
CA ASP A 41 -6.52 -19.74 10.58
C ASP A 41 -5.49 -19.92 9.44
N ALA A 42 -5.04 -18.84 8.77
CA ALA A 42 -4.03 -18.96 7.70
C ALA A 42 -2.73 -18.26 8.10
N SER A 43 -1.61 -18.98 8.03
CA SER A 43 -0.27 -18.48 8.38
C SER A 43 0.32 -17.58 7.28
N ILE A 44 -0.49 -16.71 6.69
CA ILE A 44 0.05 -15.63 5.86
C ILE A 44 0.51 -14.51 6.77
N ARG A 45 1.80 -14.16 6.62
CA ARG A 45 2.41 -13.05 7.32
C ARG A 45 2.48 -11.82 6.42
N TYR A 46 2.20 -10.67 7.03
CA TYR A 46 2.29 -9.37 6.40
C TYR A 46 3.55 -8.66 6.89
N ILE A 47 4.35 -8.14 5.97
CA ILE A 47 5.60 -7.43 6.29
C ILE A 47 5.61 -6.02 5.69
N GLY A 48 6.21 -5.06 6.39
CA GLY A 48 6.40 -3.69 5.87
C GLY A 48 7.57 -3.60 4.88
N SER A 49 7.55 -2.56 4.04
CA SER A 49 8.73 -2.15 3.26
C SER A 49 8.77 -0.62 3.15
N ASP A 50 7.85 0.00 2.43
CA ASP A 50 7.90 1.44 2.20
C ASP A 50 7.51 2.25 3.44
N ASN A 51 7.99 3.49 3.50
CA ASN A 51 7.65 4.44 4.54
C ASN A 51 6.56 5.41 4.08
N SER A 52 5.70 5.77 5.00
CA SER A 52 4.73 6.84 4.85
C SER A 52 5.40 8.21 5.04
N SER A 53 4.60 9.28 4.95
CA SER A 53 5.10 10.66 5.07
C SER A 53 5.68 11.01 6.45
N ASP A 54 5.36 10.22 7.48
CA ASP A 54 5.89 10.35 8.84
C ASP A 54 7.21 9.60 9.05
N GLY A 55 7.75 8.96 8.00
CA GLY A 55 8.99 8.18 8.08
C GLY A 55 8.81 6.79 8.70
N ILE A 56 7.59 6.42 9.11
CA ILE A 56 7.25 5.10 9.65
C ILE A 56 6.74 4.22 8.50
N ARG A 57 6.87 2.89 8.61
CA ARG A 57 6.35 1.95 7.62
C ARG A 57 4.87 2.21 7.31
N VAL A 58 4.51 2.04 6.04
CA VAL A 58 3.12 2.14 5.57
C VAL A 58 2.26 1.11 6.29
N LEU A 59 2.67 -0.16 6.24
CA LEU A 59 2.11 -1.23 7.07
C LEU A 59 2.59 -1.07 8.50
N ARG A 60 1.65 -0.99 9.43
CA ARG A 60 1.95 -0.89 10.85
C ARG A 60 0.80 -1.41 11.69
N VAL A 61 1.07 -1.75 12.93
CA VAL A 61 0.02 -2.01 13.91
C VAL A 61 -0.48 -0.69 14.50
N SER A 62 -1.78 -0.60 14.72
CA SER A 62 -2.43 0.53 15.40
C SER A 62 -3.38 -0.01 16.46
N GLY A 63 -3.47 0.69 17.59
CA GLY A 63 -4.24 0.28 18.76
C GLY A 63 -3.42 0.42 20.05
N SER A 64 -4.08 0.48 21.20
CA SER A 64 -3.45 0.76 22.50
C SER A 64 -3.57 -0.39 23.51
N ASN A 65 -4.21 -1.50 23.13
CA ASN A 65 -4.68 -2.55 24.03
C ASN A 65 -5.02 -3.82 23.25
N VAL A 66 -4.87 -4.99 23.88
CA VAL A 66 -4.95 -6.33 23.25
C VAL A 66 -6.24 -6.56 22.44
N THR A 67 -7.32 -5.86 22.76
CA THR A 67 -8.64 -5.99 22.13
C THR A 67 -8.83 -5.17 20.86
N ASP A 68 -8.05 -4.10 20.66
CA ASP A 68 -8.24 -3.12 19.57
C ASP A 68 -7.01 -3.04 18.65
N ILE A 69 -6.15 -4.07 18.68
CA ILE A 69 -4.97 -4.16 17.83
C ILE A 69 -5.43 -4.47 16.40
N GLN A 70 -5.08 -3.59 15.48
CA GLN A 70 -5.36 -3.74 14.05
C GLN A 70 -4.09 -3.58 13.23
N LEU A 71 -3.99 -4.39 12.17
CA LEU A 71 -3.00 -4.18 11.12
C LEU A 71 -3.55 -3.13 10.15
N VAL A 72 -2.85 -2.00 10.03
CA VAL A 72 -3.30 -0.86 9.22
C VAL A 72 -2.26 -0.44 8.19
N LEU A 73 -2.76 0.06 7.06
CA LEU A 73 -2.01 0.78 6.05
C LEU A 73 -2.24 2.27 6.22
N ARG A 74 -1.19 2.99 6.59
CA ARG A 74 -1.21 4.46 6.64
C ARG A 74 -0.42 5.01 5.47
N LEU A 75 -1.11 5.39 4.40
CA LEU A 75 -0.49 5.93 3.17
C LEU A 75 -0.09 7.43 3.33
N GLY A 76 -0.37 7.99 4.51
CA GLY A 76 0.03 9.32 4.93
C GLY A 76 -0.95 10.40 4.47
N ASP A 77 -0.57 11.65 4.72
CA ASP A 77 -1.32 12.80 4.23
C ASP A 77 -0.95 13.00 2.75
N ILE A 78 -1.92 12.87 1.85
CA ILE A 78 -1.77 13.26 0.44
C ILE A 78 -2.41 14.64 0.31
N TYR A 79 -1.55 15.61 0.00
CA TYR A 79 -1.73 17.04 0.27
C TYR A 79 -2.48 17.85 -0.80
N SER A 80 -3.20 17.25 -1.75
CA SER A 80 -4.05 17.99 -2.71
C SER A 80 -4.73 17.05 -3.71
N SER A 81 -5.74 17.57 -4.40
CA SER A 81 -6.26 17.00 -5.64
C SER A 81 -5.19 16.98 -6.75
N ASN A 82 -5.45 16.19 -7.81
CA ASN A 82 -4.55 15.97 -8.94
C ASN A 82 -3.14 15.49 -8.54
N MET A 83 -3.05 14.62 -7.53
CA MET A 83 -1.80 14.04 -7.08
C MET A 83 -1.81 12.54 -7.15
N LYS A 84 -0.66 12.02 -7.59
CA LYS A 84 -0.37 10.60 -7.63
C LYS A 84 0.78 10.28 -6.69
N LYS A 85 0.56 9.31 -5.80
CA LYS A 85 1.61 8.76 -4.93
C LYS A 85 1.64 7.26 -5.06
N THR A 86 2.82 6.71 -5.34
CA THR A 86 3.04 5.27 -5.50
C THR A 86 3.99 4.78 -4.41
N PHE A 87 3.57 3.72 -3.72
CA PHE A 87 4.37 2.90 -2.82
C PHE A 87 4.65 1.59 -3.56
N THR A 88 5.86 1.45 -4.10
CA THR A 88 6.22 0.28 -4.91
C THR A 88 6.18 -1.00 -4.09
N ALA A 89 6.42 -0.93 -2.79
CA ALA A 89 6.21 -2.04 -1.86
C ALA A 89 5.60 -1.51 -0.56
N ALA A 90 4.31 -1.16 -0.61
CA ALA A 90 3.54 -0.72 0.55
C ALA A 90 3.63 -1.76 1.69
N PHE A 91 3.52 -3.03 1.32
CA PHE A 91 3.77 -4.20 2.17
C PHE A 91 4.11 -5.43 1.32
N GLY A 92 4.54 -6.50 1.97
CA GLY A 92 4.72 -7.83 1.38
C GLY A 92 3.84 -8.87 2.06
N LEU A 93 3.47 -9.89 1.30
CA LEU A 93 2.81 -11.11 1.80
C LEU A 93 3.85 -12.22 1.80
N VAL A 94 3.95 -12.96 2.90
CA VAL A 94 4.85 -14.11 3.05
C VAL A 94 4.01 -15.31 3.45
N ASN A 95 4.17 -16.41 2.72
CA ASN A 95 3.57 -17.69 3.04
C ASN A 95 4.42 -18.40 4.09
N GLU A 96 3.84 -18.71 5.24
CA GLU A 96 4.47 -19.53 6.28
C GLU A 96 3.92 -20.97 6.28
N GLU A 97 2.88 -21.26 5.50
CA GLU A 97 2.32 -22.61 5.38
C GLU A 97 3.30 -23.53 4.64
N THR A 98 3.34 -24.80 5.02
CA THR A 98 4.26 -25.78 4.40
C THR A 98 3.83 -26.21 2.99
N TYR A 99 2.78 -25.61 2.43
CA TYR A 99 2.25 -25.85 1.09
C TYR A 99 2.05 -24.53 0.34
N PRO A 100 2.05 -24.53 -1.01
CA PRO A 100 1.86 -23.31 -1.78
C PRO A 100 0.44 -22.74 -1.64
N ILE A 101 0.33 -21.42 -1.76
CA ILE A 101 -0.93 -20.68 -1.64
C ILE A 101 -1.13 -19.78 -2.85
N ASN A 102 -2.33 -19.80 -3.41
CA ASN A 102 -2.74 -18.94 -4.50
C ASN A 102 -3.46 -17.71 -3.96
N ILE A 103 -3.01 -16.52 -4.37
CA ILE A 103 -3.74 -15.27 -4.22
C ILE A 103 -4.68 -15.16 -5.42
N THR A 104 -5.98 -15.09 -5.18
CA THR A 104 -6.99 -15.06 -6.26
C THR A 104 -7.41 -13.64 -6.60
N TYR A 105 -7.88 -12.89 -5.61
CA TYR A 105 -8.31 -11.50 -5.80
C TYR A 105 -8.12 -10.65 -4.55
N ILE A 106 -8.17 -9.33 -4.76
CA ILE A 106 -8.14 -8.32 -3.70
C ILE A 106 -9.34 -7.42 -3.90
N ASN A 107 -10.11 -7.17 -2.84
CA ASN A 107 -11.19 -6.19 -2.85
C ASN A 107 -11.03 -5.20 -1.69
N VAL A 108 -11.51 -3.98 -1.92
CA VAL A 108 -11.48 -2.91 -0.92
C VAL A 108 -12.91 -2.45 -0.64
N SER A 109 -13.31 -2.46 0.63
CA SER A 109 -14.57 -1.86 1.07
C SER A 109 -14.31 -0.47 1.64
N SER A 110 -15.03 0.54 1.16
CA SER A 110 -14.94 1.92 1.63
C SER A 110 -16.29 2.60 1.45
N SER A 111 -16.62 3.55 2.34
CA SER A 111 -17.82 4.38 2.19
C SER A 111 -17.64 5.49 1.14
N ASN A 112 -16.38 5.82 0.80
CA ASN A 112 -16.00 6.83 -0.18
C ASN A 112 -15.13 6.21 -1.29
N TYR A 113 -14.98 6.89 -2.42
CA TYR A 113 -14.00 6.50 -3.46
C TYR A 113 -12.59 6.43 -2.90
N THR A 114 -11.91 5.30 -3.11
CA THR A 114 -10.58 5.06 -2.54
C THR A 114 -9.47 5.75 -3.30
N TYR A 115 -9.69 6.03 -4.59
CA TYR A 115 -8.66 6.46 -5.53
C TYR A 115 -7.43 5.54 -5.54
N MET A 116 -7.62 4.29 -5.11
CA MET A 116 -6.55 3.34 -4.87
C MET A 116 -6.46 2.37 -6.04
N LYS A 117 -5.22 2.08 -6.43
CA LYS A 117 -4.86 1.03 -7.37
C LYS A 117 -3.87 0.08 -6.70
N ILE A 118 -4.08 -1.23 -6.84
CA ILE A 118 -3.28 -2.26 -6.18
C ILE A 118 -2.70 -3.22 -7.22
N TRP A 119 -1.41 -3.55 -7.08
CA TRP A 119 -0.72 -4.57 -7.87
C TRP A 119 0.03 -5.55 -6.97
N LEU A 120 0.17 -6.78 -7.45
CA LEU A 120 1.14 -7.75 -6.95
C LEU A 120 2.35 -7.78 -7.88
N HIS A 121 3.56 -7.90 -7.33
CA HIS A 121 4.76 -8.03 -8.14
C HIS A 121 5.99 -8.54 -7.40
N GLY A 122 7.00 -8.90 -8.18
CA GLY A 122 8.25 -9.45 -7.69
C GLY A 122 9.28 -8.42 -7.24
N ASN A 123 9.29 -7.21 -7.79
CA ASN A 123 10.42 -6.28 -7.67
C ASN A 123 10.12 -5.09 -6.77
N ARG A 124 10.60 -5.15 -5.52
CA ARG A 124 10.32 -4.16 -4.46
C ARG A 124 10.44 -2.69 -4.88
N THR A 125 11.37 -2.37 -5.77
CA THR A 125 11.70 -0.97 -6.16
C THR A 125 11.20 -0.58 -7.55
N ALA A 126 10.66 -1.52 -8.33
CA ALA A 126 10.10 -1.22 -9.63
C ALA A 126 8.65 -0.73 -9.51
N ASN A 127 8.23 0.04 -10.51
CA ASN A 127 6.84 0.43 -10.64
C ASN A 127 6.08 -0.69 -11.37
N ALA A 128 5.18 -1.36 -10.66
CA ALA A 128 4.36 -2.45 -11.20
C ALA A 128 3.40 -2.02 -12.33
N ASN A 129 3.21 -0.71 -12.56
CA ASN A 129 2.43 -0.22 -13.71
C ASN A 129 3.28 -0.10 -14.99
N SER A 130 4.56 -0.45 -14.95
CA SER A 130 5.46 -0.37 -16.11
C SER A 130 6.00 -1.76 -16.44
N THR A 131 5.48 -2.32 -17.53
CA THR A 131 5.93 -3.62 -18.06
C THR A 131 7.39 -3.63 -18.51
N LEU A 132 8.01 -2.45 -18.68
CA LEU A 132 9.43 -2.30 -18.96
C LEU A 132 10.30 -2.57 -17.72
N THR A 133 9.84 -2.12 -16.54
CA THR A 133 10.60 -2.26 -15.29
C THR A 133 10.16 -3.46 -14.47
N ASP A 134 8.94 -3.94 -14.69
CA ASP A 134 8.37 -5.08 -14.01
C ASP A 134 7.33 -5.79 -14.89
N PRO A 135 7.78 -6.70 -15.77
CA PRO A 135 6.89 -7.42 -16.69
C PRO A 135 6.02 -8.48 -16.00
N SER A 136 6.28 -8.78 -14.72
CA SER A 136 5.61 -9.84 -13.94
C SER A 136 4.48 -9.34 -13.05
N SER A 137 4.22 -8.03 -13.07
CA SER A 137 3.20 -7.39 -12.26
C SER A 137 1.79 -7.88 -12.60
N VAL A 138 0.94 -8.01 -11.59
CA VAL A 138 -0.47 -8.37 -11.74
C VAL A 138 -1.35 -7.28 -11.14
N PHE A 139 -2.23 -6.71 -11.96
CA PHE A 139 -3.13 -5.63 -11.54
C PHE A 139 -4.38 -6.19 -10.85
N MET A 140 -4.62 -5.79 -9.61
CA MET A 140 -5.62 -6.44 -8.75
C MET A 140 -6.89 -5.61 -8.55
N TRP A 141 -6.73 -4.29 -8.44
CA TRP A 141 -7.82 -3.40 -8.01
C TRP A 141 -7.68 -2.01 -8.63
N ASP A 142 -8.80 -1.47 -9.12
CA ASP A 142 -8.91 -0.08 -9.61
C ASP A 142 -10.14 0.61 -9.02
N ASN A 143 -9.95 1.39 -7.96
CA ASN A 143 -10.92 2.37 -7.43
C ASN A 143 -12.40 1.92 -7.45
N ASN A 144 -12.70 0.77 -6.82
CA ASN A 144 -14.02 0.08 -6.74
C ASN A 144 -14.29 -1.00 -7.79
N THR A 145 -13.32 -1.29 -8.66
CA THR A 145 -13.41 -2.39 -9.63
C THR A 145 -12.43 -3.50 -9.25
N ILE A 146 -12.95 -4.71 -9.06
CA ILE A 146 -12.13 -5.93 -8.99
C ILE A 146 -11.64 -6.22 -10.40
N VAL A 147 -10.32 -6.31 -10.57
CA VAL A 147 -9.70 -6.54 -11.90
C VAL A 147 -9.53 -8.03 -12.17
N ASN A 148 -9.12 -8.82 -11.15
CA ASN A 148 -9.03 -10.27 -11.25
C ASN A 148 -10.26 -10.94 -10.64
N ALA A 149 -10.94 -11.76 -11.44
CA ALA A 149 -12.14 -12.47 -11.02
C ALA A 149 -11.81 -13.54 -9.97
N THR A 150 -12.81 -13.90 -9.16
CA THR A 150 -12.66 -14.82 -8.03
C THR A 150 -12.23 -16.25 -8.40
N ASN A 151 -12.21 -16.59 -9.70
CA ASN A 151 -11.89 -17.92 -10.23
C ASN A 151 -10.53 -17.98 -10.96
N THR A 152 -9.72 -16.93 -10.88
CA THR A 152 -8.39 -16.90 -11.50
C THR A 152 -7.30 -16.73 -10.45
N THR A 153 -6.24 -17.51 -10.53
CA THR A 153 -5.03 -17.31 -9.73
C THR A 153 -4.25 -16.10 -10.25
N ALA A 154 -4.05 -15.10 -9.38
CA ALA A 154 -3.27 -13.91 -9.68
C ALA A 154 -1.78 -14.12 -9.39
N TRP A 155 -1.44 -14.76 -8.26
CA TRP A 155 -0.06 -15.04 -7.88
C TRP A 155 0.00 -16.28 -7.00
N THR A 156 1.00 -17.14 -7.20
CA THR A 156 1.25 -18.30 -6.35
C THR A 156 2.45 -18.01 -5.44
N LEU A 157 2.23 -18.05 -4.13
CA LEU A 157 3.29 -18.08 -3.13
C LEU A 157 3.75 -19.54 -2.98
N ALA A 158 5.04 -19.79 -3.16
CA ALA A 158 5.61 -21.10 -2.89
C ALA A 158 5.46 -21.47 -1.41
N SER A 159 5.67 -22.75 -1.06
CA SER A 159 5.57 -23.21 0.33
C SER A 159 6.54 -22.44 1.23
N GLY A 160 6.08 -22.04 2.40
CA GLY A 160 6.86 -21.46 3.49
C GLY A 160 7.65 -22.49 4.30
N ASP A 161 8.26 -22.02 5.38
CA ASP A 161 9.03 -22.84 6.33
C ASP A 161 8.64 -22.58 7.81
N ALA A 162 7.49 -21.92 8.04
CA ALA A 162 7.00 -21.51 9.35
C ALA A 162 8.00 -20.65 10.16
N ASN A 163 8.95 -19.99 9.49
CA ASN A 163 9.96 -19.16 10.12
C ASN A 163 9.70 -17.65 9.88
N SER A 164 9.01 -17.05 10.86
CA SER A 164 8.71 -15.61 10.86
C SER A 164 9.92 -14.65 10.85
N SER A 165 11.16 -15.16 10.94
CA SER A 165 12.37 -14.33 10.89
C SER A 165 12.85 -14.03 9.47
N GLY A 166 12.35 -14.72 8.44
CA GLY A 166 12.81 -14.54 7.07
C GLY A 166 11.74 -14.78 6.02
N MET A 167 12.11 -14.61 4.76
CA MET A 167 11.35 -15.03 3.57
C MET A 167 12.38 -15.51 2.53
N CYS A 168 11.96 -16.08 1.42
CA CYS A 168 12.86 -16.70 0.46
C CYS A 168 12.43 -16.46 -1.00
N TYR A 169 13.37 -15.99 -1.81
CA TYR A 169 13.11 -15.72 -3.23
C TYR A 169 13.14 -16.99 -4.11
N ASN A 170 13.69 -18.11 -3.60
CA ASN A 170 13.68 -19.40 -4.29
C ASN A 170 13.68 -20.55 -3.28
N VAL A 171 12.49 -21.08 -2.99
CA VAL A 171 12.31 -22.10 -1.93
C VAL A 171 13.01 -23.42 -2.23
N SER A 172 13.43 -23.66 -3.48
CA SER A 172 14.22 -24.84 -3.84
C SER A 172 15.67 -24.76 -3.32
N ASP A 173 16.13 -23.57 -2.92
CA ASP A 173 17.47 -23.31 -2.38
C ASP A 173 17.40 -22.49 -1.09
N ARG A 174 16.63 -22.99 -0.10
CA ARG A 174 16.42 -22.33 1.21
C ARG A 174 17.71 -21.92 1.91
N THR A 175 18.81 -22.64 1.67
CA THR A 175 20.12 -22.34 2.28
C THR A 175 20.70 -21.00 1.83
N ASN A 176 20.44 -20.58 0.58
CA ASN A 176 21.05 -19.37 0.01
C ASN A 176 20.02 -18.27 -0.34
N CYS A 177 18.73 -18.55 -0.26
CA CYS A 177 17.69 -17.59 -0.64
C CYS A 177 17.10 -16.77 0.52
N THR A 178 17.46 -17.08 1.77
CA THR A 178 16.79 -16.46 2.94
C THR A 178 17.09 -14.97 3.02
N ILE A 179 16.03 -14.18 2.99
CA ILE A 179 16.01 -12.74 3.19
C ILE A 179 15.53 -12.49 4.62
N PRO A 180 16.34 -11.84 5.48
CA PRO A 180 15.91 -11.50 6.83
C PRO A 180 14.72 -10.53 6.82
N THR A 181 13.79 -10.76 7.76
CA THR A 181 12.70 -9.84 8.07
C THR A 181 12.82 -9.39 9.54
N PRO A 182 13.67 -8.40 9.85
CA PRO A 182 13.78 -7.86 11.21
C PRO A 182 12.44 -7.29 11.71
N TRP A 183 12.33 -7.17 13.03
CA TRP A 183 11.19 -6.53 13.69
C TRP A 183 11.38 -5.00 13.73
N ASP A 184 10.36 -4.25 13.35
CA ASP A 184 10.31 -2.79 13.46
C ASP A 184 9.63 -2.40 14.78
N GLU A 185 10.39 -1.86 15.73
CA GLU A 185 9.86 -1.48 17.05
C GLU A 185 8.92 -0.26 17.01
N THR A 186 8.93 0.51 15.91
CA THR A 186 8.07 1.69 15.78
C THR A 186 6.77 1.36 15.07
N ALA A 187 6.85 0.58 13.99
CA ALA A 187 5.68 0.13 13.23
C ALA A 187 5.03 -1.15 13.81
N HIS A 188 5.74 -1.83 14.72
CA HIS A 188 5.34 -3.11 15.32
C HIS A 188 4.96 -4.17 14.28
N VAL A 189 5.78 -4.28 13.23
CA VAL A 189 5.66 -5.28 12.17
C VAL A 189 7.04 -5.80 11.77
N ARG A 190 7.10 -7.01 11.20
CA ARG A 190 8.28 -7.47 10.47
C ARG A 190 8.43 -6.65 9.18
N TYR A 191 9.65 -6.41 8.71
CA TYR A 191 9.87 -5.65 7.48
C TYR A 191 11.06 -6.17 6.66
N SER A 192 11.13 -5.82 5.38
CA SER A 192 12.35 -6.00 4.59
C SER A 192 12.54 -4.87 3.58
N ILE A 193 13.79 -4.50 3.35
CA ILE A 193 14.22 -3.53 2.33
C ILE A 193 15.09 -4.18 1.25
N ASN A 194 15.25 -5.51 1.31
CA ASN A 194 16.04 -6.28 0.37
C ASN A 194 15.42 -6.20 -1.04
N ASN A 195 16.26 -6.22 -2.07
CA ASN A 195 15.84 -6.02 -3.46
C ASN A 195 15.95 -7.28 -4.33
N SER A 196 16.05 -8.46 -3.72
CA SER A 196 15.87 -9.73 -4.43
C SER A 196 14.43 -9.82 -4.91
N ASN A 197 14.28 -10.19 -6.18
CA ASN A 197 12.96 -10.27 -6.80
C ASN A 197 12.23 -11.54 -6.38
N ALA A 198 10.95 -11.40 -6.08
CA ALA A 198 10.04 -12.53 -6.00
C ALA A 198 9.62 -13.02 -7.40
N THR A 199 9.29 -14.29 -7.50
CA THR A 199 8.78 -14.95 -8.71
C THR A 199 7.64 -15.87 -8.32
N SER A 200 6.50 -15.75 -9.00
CA SER A 200 5.30 -16.56 -8.74
C SER A 200 5.62 -18.06 -8.88
N GLY A 201 5.17 -18.86 -7.91
CA GLY A 201 5.42 -20.30 -7.82
C GLY A 201 6.83 -20.69 -7.35
N VAL A 202 7.73 -19.73 -7.12
CA VAL A 202 9.14 -19.98 -6.76
C VAL A 202 9.51 -19.33 -5.43
N SER A 203 9.04 -18.11 -5.19
CA SER A 203 9.26 -17.38 -3.94
C SER A 203 8.10 -17.60 -2.99
N ASP A 204 8.38 -17.63 -1.68
CA ASP A 204 7.33 -17.68 -0.65
C ASP A 204 6.75 -16.30 -0.31
N PHE A 205 7.13 -15.25 -1.05
CA PHE A 205 6.64 -13.90 -0.84
C PHE A 205 6.28 -13.18 -2.15
N VAL A 206 5.49 -12.12 -2.02
CA VAL A 206 5.18 -11.16 -3.09
C VAL A 206 5.08 -9.74 -2.50
N TRP A 207 5.44 -8.74 -3.29
CA TRP A 207 5.25 -7.33 -2.92
C TRP A 207 3.91 -6.79 -3.40
N VAL A 208 3.31 -5.93 -2.60
CA VAL A 208 2.07 -5.24 -2.92
C VAL A 208 2.38 -3.76 -3.16
N GLN A 209 2.21 -3.33 -4.41
CA GLN A 209 2.25 -1.92 -4.76
C GLN A 209 0.88 -1.29 -4.54
N ILE A 210 0.86 -0.13 -3.89
CA ILE A 210 -0.33 0.71 -3.78
C ILE A 210 -0.04 2.06 -4.42
N THR A 211 -0.90 2.46 -5.34
CA THR A 211 -0.92 3.83 -5.85
C THR A 211 -2.22 4.50 -5.43
N VAL A 212 -2.11 5.71 -4.90
CA VAL A 212 -3.25 6.61 -4.72
C VAL A 212 -3.18 7.67 -5.83
N ASP A 213 -4.24 7.75 -6.64
CA ASP A 213 -4.34 8.56 -7.84
C ASP A 213 -5.55 9.51 -7.72
N ILE A 214 -5.34 10.63 -7.02
CA ILE A 214 -6.40 11.57 -6.66
C ILE A 214 -6.70 12.47 -7.86
N PRO A 215 -7.92 12.47 -8.41
CA PRO A 215 -8.30 13.35 -9.52
C PRO A 215 -8.33 14.82 -9.11
N GLU A 216 -8.43 15.72 -10.08
CA GLU A 216 -8.58 17.17 -9.85
C GLU A 216 -9.83 17.50 -9.03
N SER A 217 -10.93 16.81 -9.31
CA SER A 217 -12.20 16.93 -8.58
C SER A 217 -12.41 15.70 -7.71
N VAL A 218 -12.38 15.90 -6.39
CA VAL A 218 -12.64 14.84 -5.41
C VAL A 218 -14.10 14.88 -4.96
N GLU A 219 -14.69 13.70 -4.75
CA GLU A 219 -16.09 13.60 -4.30
C GLU A 219 -16.25 13.85 -2.81
N SER A 220 -15.20 13.57 -2.02
CA SER A 220 -15.20 13.78 -0.57
C SER A 220 -13.85 14.28 -0.08
N ILE A 221 -13.94 15.24 0.84
CA ILE A 221 -12.81 15.80 1.58
C ILE A 221 -12.71 15.07 2.93
N GLY A 222 -11.49 14.80 3.39
CA GLY A 222 -11.24 14.25 4.73
C GLY A 222 -10.53 12.89 4.71
N ALA A 223 -10.74 12.10 5.75
CA ALA A 223 -10.12 10.78 5.87
C ALA A 223 -10.86 9.74 5.01
N HIS A 224 -10.12 9.06 4.16
CA HIS A 224 -10.55 7.92 3.37
C HIS A 224 -10.16 6.66 4.12
N THR A 225 -11.16 5.92 4.57
CA THR A 225 -10.97 4.71 5.38
C THR A 225 -11.72 3.55 4.78
N GLY A 226 -11.17 2.35 4.97
CA GLY A 226 -11.79 1.14 4.49
C GLY A 226 -11.08 -0.10 4.95
N THR A 227 -11.44 -1.21 4.33
CA THR A 227 -10.89 -2.53 4.64
C THR A 227 -10.40 -3.18 3.36
N ILE A 228 -9.16 -3.68 3.37
CA ILE A 228 -8.61 -4.48 2.27
C ILE A 228 -8.75 -5.95 2.65
N TRP A 229 -9.29 -6.73 1.71
CA TRP A 229 -9.48 -8.16 1.81
C TRP A 229 -8.62 -8.83 0.75
N ILE A 230 -7.82 -9.81 1.16
CA ILE A 230 -6.96 -10.59 0.28
C ILE A 230 -7.46 -12.03 0.34
N HIS A 231 -7.85 -12.56 -0.82
CA HIS A 231 -8.43 -13.89 -0.91
C HIS A 231 -7.37 -14.89 -1.32
N LEU A 232 -7.33 -15.97 -0.56
CA LEU A 232 -6.30 -16.98 -0.60
C LEU A 232 -6.96 -18.35 -0.72
N GLU A 233 -6.40 -19.22 -1.54
CA GLU A 233 -6.78 -20.62 -1.62
C GLU A 233 -5.52 -21.49 -1.57
N SER A 234 -5.61 -22.65 -0.94
CA SER A 234 -4.51 -23.62 -1.00
C SER A 234 -4.31 -24.06 -2.44
N ASP A 235 -3.06 -24.12 -2.90
CA ASP A 235 -2.71 -24.85 -4.12
C ASP A 235 -2.60 -26.34 -3.78
N ALA A 236 -3.69 -26.90 -3.26
CA ALA A 236 -3.84 -28.33 -3.09
C ALA A 236 -4.08 -28.89 -4.50
N GLY A 237 -2.98 -29.20 -5.20
CA GLY A 237 -3.02 -29.77 -6.53
C GLY A 237 -4.10 -30.85 -6.63
N ALA A 238 -4.96 -30.72 -7.64
CA ALA A 238 -5.85 -31.80 -8.04
C ALA A 238 -5.05 -33.04 -8.48
#